data_AF-A0A0G4FCG1-F1
#
_entry.id   AF-A0A0G4FCG1-F1
#
_cell.length_a   1.000
_cell.length_b   1.000
_cell.length_c   1.000
_cell.angle_alpha   90.00
_cell.angle_beta   90.00
_cell.angle_gamma   90.00
#
_symmetry.space_group_name_H-M   'P 1'
#
loop_
_entity.id
_entity.type
_entity.pdbx_description
1 polymer ?
#
loop_
_entity_poly.entity_id
_entity_poly.type
_entity_poly.pdbx_seq_one_letter_code
_entity_poly.pdbx_strand_id
1 'polypeptide(L)'
;MSALEPSVSVRFAGDGEAEPPVVVKESVARQFKYFQRVLHGEFQEGQQRQICIEGITRATGLVVLQRELDIVKSLTKDNLLDAMIALDYLQFETYKIFTPRSSQSLLWRIHRQMVLEGWLRDHQLANSLLDSFSRYAFIARFIHQHNDIRTGLLPALLKKPDITQAQWRRCEGGNDDTDDAIRAAISLAGSLVDELSHDRVIDMSHQVARFITDATGSSSLAAALAAAFETDVGDGTAAAARTAESGDDAT
;
A
#
# COMPACT_ATOMS: atom_id res chain seq x y z
N MET A 1 -0.96 -8.27 41.30
CA MET A 1 0.33 -8.59 40.66
C MET A 1 0.16 -8.43 39.17
N SER A 2 0.80 -7.45 38.54
CA SER A 2 0.75 -7.27 37.07
C SER A 2 1.51 -8.44 36.45
N ALA A 3 0.83 -9.32 35.72
CA ALA A 3 1.52 -10.40 35.02
C ALA A 3 2.52 -9.79 34.02
N LEU A 4 3.75 -10.30 33.97
CA LEU A 4 4.73 -9.87 32.98
C LEU A 4 4.17 -10.16 31.59
N GLU A 5 4.12 -9.14 30.75
CA GLU A 5 3.67 -9.29 29.37
C GLU A 5 4.60 -10.27 28.63
N PRO A 6 4.07 -11.32 27.99
CA PRO A 6 4.87 -12.24 27.18
C PRO A 6 5.64 -11.50 26.08
N SER A 7 6.81 -12.04 25.72
CA SER A 7 7.66 -11.52 24.65
C SER A 7 8.24 -12.63 23.79
N VAL A 8 8.69 -12.24 22.60
CA VAL A 8 9.27 -13.09 21.57
C VAL A 8 10.64 -12.53 21.23
N SER A 9 11.64 -13.40 21.10
CA SER A 9 12.99 -13.04 20.68
C SER A 9 13.11 -13.14 19.16
N VAL A 10 13.47 -12.06 18.50
CA VAL A 10 13.60 -11.98 17.05
C VAL A 10 15.07 -11.83 16.68
N ARG A 11 15.57 -12.72 15.83
CA ARG A 11 16.89 -12.60 15.17
C ARG A 11 16.69 -12.28 13.70
N PHE A 12 17.63 -11.58 13.10
CA PHE A 12 17.65 -11.35 11.66
C PHE A 12 18.78 -12.18 11.04
N ALA A 13 18.57 -12.78 9.88
CA ALA A 13 19.53 -13.73 9.31
C ALA A 13 20.87 -13.10 8.91
N GLY A 14 20.89 -11.78 8.70
CA GLY A 14 22.12 -11.02 8.47
C GLY A 14 22.90 -10.70 9.76
N ASP A 15 22.30 -10.94 10.92
CA ASP A 15 22.96 -10.75 12.21
C ASP A 15 23.87 -11.96 12.47
N GLY A 16 25.16 -11.70 12.67
CA GLY A 16 26.05 -12.74 13.19
C GLY A 16 25.60 -13.20 14.58
N GLU A 17 26.06 -14.38 15.02
CA GLU A 17 25.74 -14.95 16.34
C GLU A 17 26.08 -14.06 17.55
N ALA A 18 26.87 -13.00 17.33
CA ALA A 18 27.28 -12.05 18.36
C ALA A 18 26.21 -10.99 18.67
N GLU A 19 25.25 -10.71 17.78
CA GLU A 19 24.22 -9.71 18.05
C GLU A 19 23.07 -10.29 18.90
N PRO A 20 22.66 -9.58 19.97
CA PRO A 20 21.57 -10.05 20.80
C PRO A 20 20.23 -9.95 20.03
N PRO A 21 19.33 -10.93 20.21
CA PRO A 21 18.01 -10.88 19.60
C PRO A 21 17.22 -9.65 20.07
N VAL A 22 16.38 -9.12 19.18
CA VAL A 22 15.44 -8.07 19.50
C VAL A 22 14.26 -8.66 20.26
N VAL A 23 13.99 -8.17 21.46
CA VAL A 23 12.87 -8.62 22.29
C VAL A 23 11.62 -7.83 21.93
N VAL A 24 10.64 -8.50 21.34
CA VAL A 24 9.36 -7.92 20.91
C VAL A 24 8.25 -8.38 21.84
N LYS A 25 7.49 -7.44 22.39
CA LYS A 25 6.32 -7.74 23.22
C LYS A 25 5.24 -8.43 22.40
N GLU A 26 4.52 -9.39 22.98
CA GLU A 26 3.48 -10.12 22.26
C GLU A 26 2.34 -9.19 21.78
N SER A 27 2.02 -8.11 22.52
CA SER A 27 1.08 -7.09 22.03
C SER A 27 1.54 -6.39 20.75
N VAL A 28 2.86 -6.26 20.56
CA VAL A 28 3.44 -5.73 19.31
C VAL A 28 3.38 -6.78 18.22
N ALA A 29 3.84 -8.00 18.51
CA ALA A 29 3.86 -9.10 17.56
C ALA A 29 2.47 -9.42 16.99
N ARG A 30 1.40 -9.32 17.80
CA ARG A 30 0.01 -9.55 17.37
C ARG A 30 -0.48 -8.60 16.28
N GLN A 31 0.18 -7.47 16.02
CA GLN A 31 -0.17 -6.56 14.92
C GLN A 31 0.18 -7.15 13.54
N PHE A 32 0.96 -8.22 13.50
CA PHE A 32 1.47 -8.82 12.26
C PHE A 32 0.92 -10.24 12.09
N LYS A 33 0.30 -10.52 10.94
CA LYS A 33 -0.21 -11.88 10.67
C LYS A 33 0.91 -12.91 10.62
N TYR A 34 2.12 -12.50 10.21
CA TYR A 34 3.31 -13.36 10.24
C TYR A 34 3.53 -13.95 11.65
N PHE A 35 3.63 -13.11 12.67
CA PHE A 35 3.82 -13.58 14.05
C PHE A 35 2.61 -14.31 14.60
N GLN A 36 1.39 -13.89 14.24
CA GLN A 36 0.18 -14.63 14.64
C GLN A 36 0.27 -16.10 14.16
N ARG A 37 0.69 -16.34 12.91
CA ARG A 37 0.85 -17.69 12.35
C ARG A 37 1.99 -18.47 12.98
N VAL A 38 3.14 -17.82 13.23
CA VAL A 38 4.30 -18.50 13.83
C VAL A 38 4.04 -18.87 15.30
N LEU A 39 3.41 -17.98 16.07
CA LEU A 39 3.17 -18.18 17.50
C LEU A 39 1.97 -19.10 17.81
N HIS A 40 0.98 -19.18 16.91
CA HIS A 40 -0.21 -20.02 17.08
C HIS A 40 -0.21 -21.27 16.18
N GLY A 41 0.81 -21.44 15.35
CA GLY A 41 0.95 -22.58 14.44
C GLY A 41 1.68 -23.77 15.06
N GLU A 42 1.81 -24.85 14.28
CA GLU A 42 2.47 -26.11 14.66
C GLU A 42 4.01 -26.05 14.59
N PHE A 43 4.58 -24.87 14.33
CA PHE A 43 6.02 -24.67 14.12
C PHE A 43 6.80 -24.71 15.46
N GLN A 44 7.97 -25.36 15.47
CA GLN A 44 8.80 -25.52 16.68
C GLN A 44 9.28 -24.16 17.23
N GLU A 45 9.45 -23.19 16.35
CA GLU A 45 9.83 -21.80 16.64
C GLU A 45 8.82 -21.11 17.58
N GLY A 46 7.52 -21.45 17.47
CA GLY A 46 6.47 -20.97 18.36
C GLY A 46 6.63 -21.47 19.80
N GLN A 47 7.18 -22.68 19.98
CA GLN A 47 7.40 -23.29 21.31
C GLN A 47 8.62 -22.68 22.02
N GLN A 48 9.65 -22.30 21.26
CA GLN A 48 10.87 -21.68 21.80
C GLN A 48 10.77 -20.16 21.92
N ARG A 49 9.72 -19.54 21.36
CA ARG A 49 9.51 -18.07 21.31
C ARG A 49 10.72 -17.32 20.73
N GLN A 50 11.45 -17.98 19.84
CA GLN A 50 12.57 -17.42 19.12
C GLN A 50 12.31 -17.57 17.62
N ILE A 51 12.38 -16.46 16.89
CA ILE A 51 12.04 -16.39 15.47
C ILE A 51 13.21 -15.78 14.73
N CYS A 52 13.61 -16.42 13.62
CA CYS A 52 14.61 -15.87 12.70
C CYS A 52 13.90 -15.29 11.46
N ILE A 53 14.20 -14.03 11.13
CA ILE A 53 13.63 -13.32 9.97
C ILE A 53 14.72 -13.12 8.93
N GLU A 54 14.53 -13.69 7.74
CA GLU A 54 15.47 -13.57 6.62
C GLU A 54 15.17 -12.37 5.72
N GLY A 55 13.89 -12.02 5.55
CA GLY A 55 13.45 -11.03 4.56
C GLY A 55 13.64 -9.56 4.94
N ILE A 56 14.14 -9.26 6.15
CA ILE A 56 14.23 -7.90 6.69
C ILE A 56 15.56 -7.73 7.41
N THR A 57 16.19 -6.56 7.27
CA THR A 57 17.41 -6.22 8.04
C THR A 57 17.08 -5.86 9.48
N ARG A 58 18.03 -6.01 10.40
CA ARG A 58 17.84 -5.58 11.79
C ARG A 58 17.47 -4.11 11.94
N ALA A 59 18.11 -3.22 11.16
CA ALA A 59 17.82 -1.79 11.19
C ALA A 59 16.35 -1.51 10.85
N THR A 60 15.83 -2.12 9.79
CA THR A 60 14.42 -2.03 9.40
C THR A 60 13.51 -2.68 10.44
N GLY A 61 13.91 -3.84 10.98
CA GLY A 61 13.20 -4.55 12.04
C GLY A 61 13.01 -3.71 13.30
N LEU A 62 14.04 -2.98 13.73
CA LEU A 62 13.95 -2.05 14.87
C LEU A 62 12.96 -0.90 14.62
N VAL A 63 12.75 -0.51 13.37
CA VAL A 63 11.75 0.51 13.00
C VAL A 63 10.34 -0.07 13.00
N VAL A 64 10.13 -1.27 12.45
CA VAL A 64 8.76 -1.80 12.26
C VAL A 64 8.25 -2.62 13.45
N LEU A 65 9.12 -3.27 14.22
CA LEU A 65 8.73 -4.13 15.35
C LEU A 65 8.46 -3.32 16.63
N GLN A 66 7.64 -2.28 16.49
CA GLN A 66 7.29 -1.33 17.54
C GLN A 66 5.77 -1.15 17.61
N ARG A 67 5.29 -0.33 18.55
CA ARG A 67 3.90 0.16 18.51
C ARG A 67 3.76 1.17 17.38
N GLU A 68 2.58 1.24 16.76
CA GLU A 68 2.33 2.10 15.59
C GLU A 68 2.84 3.55 15.72
N LEU A 69 2.61 4.20 16.87
CA LEU A 69 3.06 5.57 17.09
C LEU A 69 4.59 5.69 17.11
N ASP A 70 5.28 4.66 17.58
CA ASP A 70 6.73 4.61 17.66
C ASP A 70 7.33 4.22 16.32
N ILE A 71 6.64 3.39 15.52
CA ILE A 71 6.97 3.17 14.10
C ILE A 71 7.01 4.52 13.39
N VAL A 72 5.92 5.30 13.45
CA VAL A 72 5.80 6.60 12.77
C VAL A 72 6.92 7.55 13.21
N LYS A 73 7.19 7.66 14.52
CA LYS A 73 8.28 8.51 15.03
C LYS A 73 9.67 8.08 14.53
N SER A 74 9.86 6.81 14.25
CA SER A 74 11.14 6.24 13.81
C SER A 74 11.30 6.28 12.29
N LEU A 75 10.23 6.56 11.55
CA LEU A 75 10.29 6.73 10.11
C LEU A 75 11.04 8.00 9.75
N THR A 76 11.96 7.84 8.82
CA THR A 76 12.67 8.91 8.14
C THR A 76 12.46 8.74 6.65
N LYS A 77 12.78 9.78 5.89
CA LYS A 77 12.76 9.71 4.43
C LYS A 77 13.61 8.55 3.89
N ASP A 78 14.75 8.28 4.53
CA ASP A 78 15.75 7.31 4.06
C ASP A 78 15.37 5.85 4.39
N ASN A 79 14.59 5.61 5.44
CA ASN A 79 14.18 4.26 5.84
C ASN A 79 12.73 3.92 5.48
N LEU A 80 11.96 4.88 4.96
CA LEU A 80 10.53 4.72 4.71
C LEU A 80 10.23 3.53 3.81
N LEU A 81 10.92 3.43 2.67
CA LEU A 81 10.63 2.38 1.69
C LEU A 81 10.87 0.99 2.28
N ASP A 82 12.03 0.78 2.90
CA ASP A 82 12.37 -0.49 3.54
C ASP A 82 11.38 -0.83 4.65
N ALA A 83 10.96 0.16 5.44
CA ALA A 83 9.95 -0.03 6.47
C ALA A 83 8.59 -0.44 5.88
N MET A 84 8.13 0.19 4.79
CA MET A 84 6.88 -0.19 4.12
C MET A 84 6.95 -1.60 3.51
N ILE A 85 8.09 -1.98 2.92
CA ILE A 85 8.33 -3.33 2.42
C ILE A 85 8.31 -4.34 3.57
N ALA A 86 8.95 -4.03 4.69
CA ALA A 86 8.94 -4.88 5.87
C ALA A 86 7.54 -5.04 6.50
N LEU A 87 6.74 -3.97 6.53
CA LEU A 87 5.34 -4.01 6.97
C LEU A 87 4.49 -4.91 6.07
N ASP A 88 4.73 -4.89 4.76
CA ASP A 88 4.09 -5.79 3.80
C ASP A 88 4.51 -7.25 4.02
N TYR A 89 5.82 -7.51 4.12
CA TYR A 89 6.39 -8.83 4.36
C TYR A 89 5.85 -9.47 5.66
N LEU A 90 5.81 -8.70 6.75
CA LEU A 90 5.27 -9.16 8.03
C LEU A 90 3.74 -9.23 8.05
N GLN A 91 3.08 -8.79 6.96
CA GLN A 91 1.63 -8.75 6.81
C GLN A 91 0.97 -7.97 7.95
N PHE A 92 1.41 -6.72 8.14
CA PHE A 92 0.84 -5.81 9.13
C PHE A 92 -0.69 -5.69 8.95
N GLU A 93 -1.45 -5.87 10.02
CA GLU A 93 -2.91 -5.86 9.96
C GLU A 93 -3.45 -4.44 9.77
N THR A 94 -3.63 -4.02 8.52
CA THR A 94 -4.21 -2.70 8.20
C THR A 94 -5.73 -2.63 8.45
N TYR A 95 -6.43 -3.76 8.58
CA TYR A 95 -7.91 -3.84 8.53
C TYR A 95 -8.60 -4.09 9.87
N LYS A 96 -7.95 -4.71 10.86
CA LYS A 96 -8.63 -5.11 12.11
C LYS A 96 -8.67 -4.01 13.18
N ILE A 97 -7.87 -2.96 13.03
CA ILE A 97 -7.78 -1.88 14.02
C ILE A 97 -8.49 -0.60 13.53
N PHE A 98 -8.89 -0.53 12.26
CA PHE A 98 -9.44 0.71 11.69
C PHE A 98 -10.56 0.49 10.68
N THR A 99 -11.63 1.26 10.87
CA THR A 99 -12.57 1.63 9.82
C THR A 99 -11.85 2.34 8.67
N PRO A 100 -12.20 2.07 7.40
CA PRO A 100 -11.77 2.89 6.27
C PRO A 100 -12.00 4.37 6.57
N ARG A 101 -11.04 5.25 6.22
CA ARG A 101 -11.04 6.70 6.51
C ARG A 101 -10.75 7.11 7.96
N SER A 102 -10.30 6.19 8.82
CA SER A 102 -9.83 6.58 10.14
C SER A 102 -8.50 7.33 10.08
N SER A 103 -8.49 8.56 10.61
CA SER A 103 -7.29 9.38 10.82
C SER A 103 -6.31 8.80 11.85
N GLN A 104 -6.62 7.64 12.41
CA GLN A 104 -5.79 6.96 13.39
C GLN A 104 -4.99 5.79 12.81
N SER A 105 -5.25 5.39 11.56
CA SER A 105 -4.52 4.29 10.92
C SER A 105 -3.03 4.60 10.74
N LEU A 106 -2.19 3.55 10.78
CA LEU A 106 -0.76 3.67 10.50
C LEU A 106 -0.52 4.32 9.12
N LEU A 107 -1.24 3.88 8.09
CA LEU A 107 -1.14 4.45 6.74
C LEU A 107 -1.44 5.96 6.73
N TRP A 108 -2.50 6.41 7.42
CA TRP A 108 -2.80 7.83 7.53
C TRP A 108 -1.72 8.62 8.26
N ARG A 109 -1.14 8.06 9.34
CA ARG A 109 -0.05 8.73 10.08
C ARG A 109 1.21 8.85 9.23
N ILE A 110 1.55 7.81 8.47
CA ILE A 110 2.65 7.84 7.49
C ILE A 110 2.37 8.92 6.43
N HIS A 111 1.15 8.95 5.86
CA HIS A 111 0.73 9.98 4.90
C HIS A 111 0.91 11.38 5.46
N ARG A 112 0.40 11.64 6.67
CA ARG A 112 0.50 12.93 7.31
C ARG A 112 1.95 13.37 7.48
N GLN A 113 2.84 12.48 7.92
CA GLN A 113 4.25 12.78 8.08
C GLN A 113 4.92 13.07 6.73
N MET A 114 4.69 12.24 5.73
CA MET A 114 5.23 12.43 4.38
C MET A 114 4.82 13.77 3.74
N VAL A 115 3.55 14.16 3.92
CA VAL A 115 3.02 15.41 3.37
C VAL A 115 3.58 16.61 4.13
N LEU A 116 3.57 16.59 5.47
CA LEU A 116 4.08 17.70 6.28
C LEU A 116 5.56 17.96 6.06
N GLU A 117 6.36 16.91 5.96
CA GLU A 117 7.80 16.99 5.75
C GLU A 117 8.19 17.12 4.26
N GLY A 118 7.20 17.09 3.35
CA GLY A 118 7.42 17.23 1.92
C GLY A 118 8.32 16.16 1.30
N TRP A 119 8.28 14.92 1.81
CA TRP A 119 9.20 13.84 1.40
C TRP A 119 9.09 13.49 -0.09
N LEU A 120 7.91 13.65 -0.70
CA LEU A 120 7.71 13.40 -2.14
C LEU A 120 8.37 14.43 -3.07
N ARG A 121 8.95 15.51 -2.53
CA ARG A 121 9.84 16.40 -3.30
C ARG A 121 11.15 15.71 -3.67
N ASP A 122 11.50 14.63 -2.96
CA ASP A 122 12.62 13.78 -3.31
C ASP A 122 12.23 12.85 -4.47
N HIS A 123 12.81 13.11 -5.64
CA HIS A 123 12.55 12.32 -6.83
C HIS A 123 12.97 10.85 -6.69
N GLN A 124 14.01 10.55 -5.91
CA GLN A 124 14.43 9.17 -5.72
C GLN A 124 13.38 8.40 -4.93
N LEU A 125 12.89 8.96 -3.82
CA LEU A 125 11.83 8.32 -3.03
C LEU A 125 10.53 8.16 -3.84
N ALA A 126 10.11 9.20 -4.57
CA ALA A 126 8.91 9.13 -5.41
C ALA A 126 9.02 8.04 -6.48
N ASN A 127 10.18 7.95 -7.16
CA ASN A 127 10.43 6.89 -8.14
C ASN A 127 10.43 5.51 -7.50
N SER A 128 11.06 5.34 -6.33
CA SER A 128 11.12 4.04 -5.66
C SER A 128 9.74 3.56 -5.20
N LEU A 129 8.86 4.47 -4.76
CA LEU A 129 7.47 4.13 -4.43
C LEU A 129 6.71 3.64 -5.67
N LEU A 130 6.88 4.33 -6.81
CA LEU A 130 6.28 3.92 -8.07
C LEU A 130 6.82 2.57 -8.58
N ASP A 131 8.13 2.32 -8.45
CA ASP A 131 8.73 1.05 -8.86
C ASP A 131 8.27 -0.13 -7.98
N SER A 132 7.86 0.15 -6.75
CA SER A 132 7.60 -0.86 -5.73
C SER A 132 6.12 -1.23 -5.58
N PHE A 133 5.17 -0.35 -5.91
CA PHE A 133 3.75 -0.60 -5.59
C PHE A 133 3.18 -1.85 -6.27
N SER A 134 3.70 -2.23 -7.44
CA SER A 134 3.28 -3.44 -8.14
C SER A 134 3.63 -4.75 -7.43
N ARG A 135 4.54 -4.70 -6.45
CA ARG A 135 5.06 -5.87 -5.73
C ARG A 135 4.58 -5.95 -4.29
N TYR A 136 4.26 -4.80 -3.69
CA TYR A 136 3.97 -4.70 -2.26
C TYR A 136 2.59 -4.07 -2.05
N ALA A 137 1.65 -4.88 -1.57
CA ALA A 137 0.26 -4.49 -1.38
C ALA A 137 0.13 -3.33 -0.39
N PHE A 138 0.98 -3.26 0.64
CA PHE A 138 1.02 -2.15 1.60
C PHE A 138 1.32 -0.81 0.92
N ILE A 139 2.28 -0.79 -0.02
CA ILE A 139 2.64 0.41 -0.78
C ILE A 139 1.53 0.78 -1.76
N ALA A 140 0.98 -0.20 -2.47
CA ALA A 140 -0.15 0.04 -3.37
C ALA A 140 -1.36 0.63 -2.61
N ARG A 141 -1.69 0.05 -1.46
CA ARG A 141 -2.73 0.53 -0.55
C ARG A 141 -2.48 1.95 -0.08
N PHE A 142 -1.24 2.24 0.30
CA PHE A 142 -0.83 3.58 0.69
C PHE A 142 -1.08 4.61 -0.43
N ILE A 143 -0.72 4.28 -1.67
CA ILE A 143 -0.89 5.19 -2.82
C ILE A 143 -2.38 5.39 -3.14
N HIS A 144 -3.15 4.32 -3.29
CA HIS A 144 -4.53 4.44 -3.78
C HIS A 144 -5.49 5.02 -2.71
N GLN A 145 -5.15 4.97 -1.42
CA GLN A 145 -6.00 5.52 -0.36
C GLN A 145 -5.79 7.02 -0.08
N HIS A 146 -4.69 7.63 -0.55
CA HIS A 146 -4.33 9.00 -0.17
C HIS A 146 -4.14 9.91 -1.39
N ASN A 147 -5.06 10.86 -1.58
CA ASN A 147 -5.02 11.77 -2.74
C ASN A 147 -3.74 12.60 -2.80
N ASP A 148 -3.28 13.16 -1.68
CA ASP A 148 -2.06 13.98 -1.67
C ASP A 148 -0.81 13.18 -2.06
N ILE A 149 -0.79 11.87 -1.77
CA ILE A 149 0.29 10.99 -2.20
C ILE A 149 0.25 10.84 -3.72
N ARG A 150 -0.92 10.57 -4.29
CA ARG A 150 -1.07 10.49 -5.75
C ARG A 150 -0.65 11.77 -6.44
N THR A 151 -1.17 12.92 -5.98
CA THR A 151 -0.80 14.24 -6.48
C THR A 151 0.71 14.50 -6.37
N GLY A 152 1.32 14.14 -5.24
CA GLY A 152 2.77 14.27 -5.02
C GLY A 152 3.62 13.36 -5.91
N LEU A 153 3.08 12.21 -6.35
CA LEU A 153 3.77 11.26 -7.23
C LEU A 153 3.64 11.61 -8.73
N LEU A 154 2.67 12.46 -9.13
CA LEU A 154 2.42 12.77 -10.53
C LEU A 154 3.66 13.23 -11.32
N PRO A 155 4.53 14.12 -10.78
CA PRO A 155 5.72 14.56 -11.51
C PRO A 155 6.71 13.42 -11.83
N ALA A 156 6.78 12.40 -10.96
CA ALA A 156 7.60 11.22 -11.19
C ALA A 156 6.89 10.24 -12.14
N LEU A 157 5.57 10.08 -11.97
CA LEU A 157 4.73 9.22 -12.78
C LEU A 157 4.78 9.58 -14.27
N LEU A 158 4.70 10.87 -14.61
CA LEU A 158 4.76 11.35 -15.99
C LEU A 158 6.05 10.94 -16.73
N LYS A 159 7.13 10.65 -16.00
CA LYS A 159 8.40 10.19 -16.56
C LYS A 159 8.46 8.66 -16.72
N LYS A 160 7.46 7.93 -16.22
CA LYS A 160 7.43 6.46 -16.14
C LYS A 160 6.04 5.86 -16.48
N PRO A 161 5.52 6.08 -17.71
CA PRO A 161 4.24 5.49 -18.15
C PRO A 161 4.19 3.97 -18.09
N ASP A 162 5.34 3.31 -18.31
CA ASP A 162 5.43 1.85 -18.40
C ASP A 162 4.96 1.14 -17.12
N ILE A 163 5.11 1.78 -15.96
CA ILE A 163 4.75 1.19 -14.67
C ILE A 163 3.23 1.07 -14.53
N THR A 164 2.50 2.11 -14.93
CA THR A 164 1.03 2.07 -14.98
C THR A 164 0.55 1.17 -16.10
N GLN A 165 1.23 1.18 -17.25
CA GLN A 165 0.87 0.33 -18.39
C GLN A 165 0.88 -1.17 -18.04
N ALA A 166 1.92 -1.62 -17.34
CA ALA A 166 2.04 -3.03 -16.96
C ALA A 166 0.90 -3.50 -16.04
N GLN A 167 0.43 -2.63 -15.13
CA GLN A 167 -0.70 -2.96 -14.26
C GLN A 167 -2.05 -2.80 -14.96
N TRP A 168 -2.18 -1.82 -15.85
CA TRP A 168 -3.39 -1.62 -16.66
C TRP A 168 -3.70 -2.85 -17.53
N ARG A 169 -2.70 -3.39 -18.22
CA ARG A 169 -2.86 -4.61 -19.04
C ARG A 169 -3.27 -5.85 -18.21
N ARG A 170 -2.89 -5.90 -16.93
CA ARG A 170 -3.30 -6.99 -16.02
C ARG A 170 -4.75 -6.85 -15.62
N CYS A 171 -5.26 -5.62 -15.47
CA CYS A 171 -6.67 -5.32 -15.26
C CYS A 171 -7.53 -5.80 -16.43
N GLU A 172 -7.14 -5.45 -17.67
CA GLU A 172 -7.87 -5.87 -18.89
C GLU A 172 -7.88 -7.39 -19.09
N GLY A 173 -6.89 -8.10 -18.54
CA GLY A 173 -6.82 -9.57 -18.56
C GLY A 173 -7.79 -10.30 -17.64
N GLY A 174 -8.62 -9.59 -16.86
CA GLY A 174 -9.58 -10.18 -15.93
C GLY A 174 -8.97 -10.70 -14.62
N ASN A 175 -7.82 -10.15 -14.21
CA ASN A 175 -7.27 -10.43 -12.87
C ASN A 175 -8.09 -9.70 -11.79
N ASP A 176 -8.16 -10.32 -10.61
CA ASP A 176 -8.99 -9.94 -9.46
C ASP A 176 -8.92 -8.44 -9.10
N ASP A 177 -10.05 -7.73 -9.22
CA ASP A 177 -10.24 -6.29 -8.88
C ASP A 177 -9.99 -5.97 -7.39
N THR A 178 -9.70 -6.98 -6.57
CA THR A 178 -9.23 -6.82 -5.19
C THR A 178 -7.74 -6.58 -5.06
N ASP A 179 -6.96 -6.64 -6.15
CA ASP A 179 -5.53 -6.34 -6.15
C ASP A 179 -5.27 -4.85 -5.88
N ASP A 180 -4.67 -4.54 -4.73
CA ASP A 180 -4.32 -3.17 -4.34
C ASP A 180 -3.43 -2.49 -5.41
N ALA A 181 -2.59 -3.25 -6.15
CA ALA A 181 -1.73 -2.72 -7.20
C ALA A 181 -2.53 -2.21 -8.40
N ILE A 182 -3.57 -2.94 -8.81
CA ILE A 182 -4.48 -2.49 -9.88
C ILE A 182 -5.21 -1.22 -9.44
N ARG A 183 -5.73 -1.20 -8.21
CA ARG A 183 -6.40 -0.01 -7.64
C ARG A 183 -5.49 1.20 -7.56
N ALA A 184 -4.21 1.00 -7.22
CA ALA A 184 -3.20 2.06 -7.24
C ALA A 184 -2.94 2.60 -8.64
N ALA A 185 -2.80 1.72 -9.64
CA ALA A 185 -2.61 2.14 -11.02
C ALA A 185 -3.81 2.93 -11.56
N ILE A 186 -5.04 2.46 -11.32
CA ILE A 186 -6.27 3.16 -11.70
C ILE A 186 -6.36 4.51 -10.99
N SER A 187 -6.14 4.55 -9.68
CA SER A 187 -6.22 5.80 -8.91
C SER A 187 -5.18 6.82 -9.35
N LEU A 188 -3.97 6.38 -9.71
CA LEU A 188 -2.92 7.26 -10.25
C LEU A 188 -3.31 7.82 -11.62
N ALA A 189 -3.87 7.00 -12.51
CA ALA A 189 -4.38 7.45 -13.81
C ALA A 189 -5.55 8.43 -13.63
N GLY A 190 -6.50 8.14 -12.74
CA GLY A 190 -7.60 9.04 -12.40
C GLY A 190 -7.12 10.40 -11.90
N SER A 191 -6.13 10.43 -10.99
CA SER A 191 -5.55 11.69 -10.49
C SER A 191 -4.85 12.51 -11.59
N LEU A 192 -4.31 11.87 -12.63
CA LEU A 192 -3.77 12.60 -13.80
C LEU A 192 -4.89 13.25 -14.63
N VAL A 193 -6.00 12.54 -14.84
CA VAL A 193 -7.18 13.05 -15.58
C VAL A 193 -7.84 14.19 -14.81
N ASP A 194 -7.94 14.09 -13.49
CA ASP A 194 -8.50 15.14 -12.64
C ASP A 194 -7.66 16.42 -12.73
N GLU A 195 -6.33 16.32 -12.64
CA GLU A 195 -5.44 17.50 -12.72
C GLU A 195 -5.45 18.15 -14.11
N LEU A 196 -5.68 17.38 -15.18
CA LEU A 196 -5.95 17.93 -16.52
C LEU A 196 -7.25 18.71 -16.59
N SER A 197 -8.32 18.18 -15.97
CA SER A 197 -9.65 18.78 -16.02
C SER A 197 -9.74 20.11 -15.26
N HIS A 198 -8.86 20.33 -14.28
CA HIS A 198 -8.84 21.55 -13.47
C HIS A 198 -7.86 22.63 -13.99
N ASP A 199 -7.29 22.46 -15.19
CA ASP A 199 -6.36 23.41 -15.82
C ASP A 199 -5.15 23.78 -14.94
N ARG A 200 -4.83 22.93 -13.96
CA ARG A 200 -3.67 23.10 -13.07
C ARG A 200 -2.37 22.72 -13.76
N VAL A 201 -2.48 22.03 -14.89
CA VAL A 201 -1.38 21.50 -15.68
C VAL A 201 -1.53 21.89 -17.17
N ILE A 202 -1.77 23.17 -17.43
CA ILE A 202 -1.90 23.70 -18.81
C ILE A 202 -0.66 23.38 -19.65
N ASP A 203 0.54 23.41 -19.04
CA ASP A 203 1.82 23.23 -19.74
C ASP A 203 2.24 21.76 -19.94
N MET A 204 1.50 20.79 -19.38
CA MET A 204 1.78 19.35 -19.60
C MET A 204 0.66 18.59 -20.30
N SER A 205 -0.37 19.27 -20.82
CA SER A 205 -1.51 18.63 -21.52
C SER A 205 -1.06 17.60 -22.58
N HIS A 206 -0.04 17.93 -23.38
CA HIS A 206 0.51 16.99 -24.37
C HIS A 206 1.27 15.80 -23.74
N GLN A 207 2.00 16.01 -22.64
CA GLN A 207 2.70 14.93 -21.94
C GLN A 207 1.73 13.99 -21.23
N VAL A 208 0.68 14.52 -20.61
CA VAL A 208 -0.35 13.71 -19.96
C VAL A 208 -1.19 12.97 -21.01
N ALA A 209 -1.56 13.62 -22.12
CA ALA A 209 -2.25 12.96 -23.22
C ALA A 209 -1.44 11.78 -23.79
N ARG A 210 -0.13 11.98 -23.96
CA ARG A 210 0.80 10.92 -24.36
C ARG A 210 0.91 9.84 -23.29
N PHE A 211 1.05 10.21 -22.02
CA PHE A 211 1.07 9.26 -20.91
C PHE A 211 -0.18 8.38 -20.89
N ILE A 212 -1.38 8.97 -20.98
CA ILE A 212 -2.63 8.21 -20.90
C ILE A 212 -2.73 7.27 -22.10
N THR A 213 -2.40 7.74 -23.30
CA THR A 213 -2.38 6.91 -24.51
C THR A 213 -1.37 5.76 -24.41
N ASP A 214 -0.16 6.04 -23.91
CA ASP A 214 0.90 5.04 -23.74
C ASP A 214 0.54 4.04 -22.62
N ALA A 215 0.01 4.52 -21.49
CA ALA A 215 -0.35 3.72 -20.32
C ALA A 215 -1.54 2.79 -20.58
N THR A 216 -2.55 3.22 -21.34
CA THR A 216 -3.67 2.34 -21.72
C THR A 216 -3.38 1.53 -22.99
N GLY A 217 -2.25 1.79 -23.67
CA GLY A 217 -1.93 1.15 -24.96
C GLY A 217 -2.94 1.50 -26.08
N SER A 218 -3.70 2.57 -25.92
CA SER A 218 -4.74 2.98 -26.87
C SER A 218 -4.14 3.70 -28.08
N SER A 219 -4.86 3.71 -29.21
CA SER A 219 -4.42 4.41 -30.42
C SER A 219 -4.68 5.93 -30.39
N SER A 220 -5.45 6.42 -29.42
CA SER A 220 -5.76 7.84 -29.24
C SER A 220 -6.17 8.17 -27.80
N LEU A 221 -6.07 9.44 -27.42
CA LEU A 221 -6.49 9.94 -26.11
C LEU A 221 -7.99 9.68 -25.84
N ALA A 222 -8.85 9.83 -26.85
CA ALA A 222 -10.28 9.59 -26.70
C ALA A 222 -10.58 8.12 -26.35
N ALA A 223 -9.87 7.18 -26.96
CA ALA A 223 -9.98 5.76 -26.64
C ALA A 223 -9.42 5.44 -25.25
N ALA A 224 -8.31 6.08 -24.88
CA ALA A 224 -7.70 5.92 -23.56
C ALA A 224 -8.59 6.43 -22.43
N LEU A 225 -9.25 7.59 -22.62
CA LEU A 225 -10.21 8.14 -21.68
C LEU A 225 -11.45 7.23 -21.56
N ALA A 226 -11.99 6.74 -22.67
CA ALA A 226 -13.13 5.81 -22.64
C ALA A 226 -12.81 4.54 -21.82
N ALA A 227 -11.64 3.94 -22.02
CA ALA A 227 -11.20 2.77 -21.26
C ALA A 227 -11.08 3.05 -19.75
N ALA A 228 -10.62 4.23 -19.36
CA ALA A 228 -10.47 4.62 -17.96
C ALA A 228 -11.81 4.90 -17.25
N PHE A 229 -12.79 5.44 -17.96
CA PHE A 229 -14.12 5.73 -17.39
C PHE A 229 -15.04 4.50 -17.39
N GLU A 230 -14.91 3.56 -18.33
CA GLU A 230 -15.70 2.33 -18.33
C GLU A 230 -15.38 1.43 -17.12
N THR A 231 -14.15 1.45 -16.60
CA THR A 231 -13.78 0.75 -15.37
C THR A 231 -14.40 1.33 -14.09
N ASP A 232 -14.83 2.59 -14.10
CA ASP A 232 -15.38 3.28 -12.91
C ASP A 232 -16.92 3.15 -12.81
N VAL A 233 -17.59 2.82 -13.93
CA VAL A 233 -19.06 2.71 -14.01
C VAL A 233 -19.57 1.34 -13.52
N GLY A 234 -18.69 0.33 -13.40
CA GLY A 234 -19.06 -1.02 -12.99
C GLY A 234 -19.44 -1.21 -11.52
N ASP A 235 -18.96 -0.34 -10.61
CA ASP A 235 -19.07 -0.57 -9.16
C ASP A 235 -20.21 0.21 -8.47
N GLY A 236 -21.03 0.95 -9.23
CA GLY A 236 -22.03 1.87 -8.68
C GLY A 236 -23.50 1.45 -8.79
N THR A 237 -23.88 0.52 -9.67
CA THR A 237 -25.31 0.32 -10.02
C THR A 237 -25.83 -1.12 -9.99
N ALA A 238 -24.97 -2.13 -9.87
CA ALA A 238 -25.43 -3.53 -9.86
C ALA A 238 -25.96 -4.02 -8.49
N ALA A 239 -25.66 -3.33 -7.39
CA ALA A 239 -26.09 -3.74 -6.05
C ALA A 239 -27.51 -3.27 -5.66
N ALA A 240 -28.11 -2.33 -6.38
CA ALA A 240 -29.45 -1.80 -6.06
C ALA A 240 -30.60 -2.55 -6.76
N ALA A 241 -30.32 -3.40 -7.74
CA ALA A 241 -31.34 -4.05 -8.57
C ALA A 241 -31.75 -5.47 -8.11
N ARG A 242 -31.15 -6.03 -7.04
CA ARG A 242 -31.46 -7.41 -6.58
C ARG A 242 -32.26 -7.51 -5.28
N THR A 243 -32.78 -6.40 -4.76
CA THR A 243 -33.62 -6.39 -3.54
C THR A 243 -35.08 -6.01 -3.79
N ALA A 244 -35.51 -5.86 -5.05
CA ALA A 244 -36.88 -5.48 -5.39
C ALA A 244 -37.77 -6.62 -5.93
N GLU A 245 -37.28 -7.86 -6.03
CA GLU A 245 -38.07 -9.03 -6.45
C GLU A 245 -37.96 -10.18 -5.43
N SER A 246 -38.64 -10.09 -4.29
CA SER A 246 -39.01 -11.27 -3.48
C SER A 246 -40.14 -10.99 -2.49
N GLY A 247 -41.16 -10.24 -2.91
CA GLY A 247 -42.31 -9.92 -2.06
C GLY A 247 -43.60 -9.90 -2.84
N ASP A 248 -44.03 -11.06 -3.34
CA ASP A 248 -45.46 -11.36 -3.53
C ASP A 248 -45.64 -12.85 -3.85
N ASP A 249 -46.05 -13.63 -2.84
CA ASP A 249 -47.05 -14.70 -2.97
C ASP A 249 -47.28 -15.36 -1.60
N ALA A 250 -48.31 -14.90 -0.88
CA ALA A 250 -49.08 -15.69 0.08
C ALA A 250 -50.27 -14.88 0.63
N THR A 251 -51.41 -14.92 -0.08
CA THR A 251 -52.72 -15.34 0.45
C THR A 251 -53.74 -15.49 -0.68
#